data_AF-A0A843EES2-F1
#
_entry.id   AF-A0A843EES2-F1
#
_cell.length_a   1.000
_cell.length_b   1.000
_cell.length_c   1.000
_cell.angle_alpha   90.00
_cell.angle_beta   90.00
_cell.angle_gamma   90.00
#
_symmetry.space_group_name_H-M   'P 1'
#
loop_
_entity.id
_entity.type
_entity.pdbx_description
1 polymer ?
#
loop_
_entity_poly.entity_id
_entity_poly.type
_entity_poly.pdbx_seq_one_letter_code
_entity_poly.pdbx_strand_id
1 'polypeptide(L)' 'MKEASITVRISPEFKQKCDSLFNQLGMNTSAAISIFLHQAVRDQSMPFTPSLRTVDQDGIASK' A
#
# COMPACT_ATOMS: atom_id res chain seq x y z
N MET A 1 -2.06 -4.22 -26.21
CA MET A 1 -1.25 -4.28 -24.97
C MET A 1 -1.83 -5.40 -24.13
N LYS A 2 -1.01 -6.25 -23.50
CA LYS A 2 -1.54 -7.34 -22.65
C LYS A 2 -1.92 -6.74 -21.30
N GLU A 3 -3.22 -6.63 -21.04
CA GLU A 3 -3.75 -6.23 -19.74
C GLU A 3 -3.91 -7.48 -18.86
N ALA A 4 -3.46 -7.39 -17.61
CA ALA A 4 -3.62 -8.43 -16.62
C ALA A 4 -4.47 -7.89 -15.46
N SER A 5 -5.55 -8.59 -15.13
CA SER A 5 -6.44 -8.25 -14.02
C SER A 5 -6.02 -8.98 -12.76
N ILE A 6 -5.86 -8.27 -11.65
CA ILE A 6 -5.56 -8.83 -10.33
C ILE A 6 -6.80 -8.69 -9.44
N THR A 7 -7.26 -9.81 -8.87
CA THR A 7 -8.37 -9.82 -7.91
C THR A 7 -7.84 -10.11 -6.51
N VAL A 8 -7.94 -9.12 -5.61
CA VAL A 8 -7.53 -9.26 -4.21
C VAL A 8 -8.78 -9.35 -3.33
N ARG A 9 -8.84 -10.36 -2.46
CA ARG A 9 -9.91 -10.50 -1.48
C ARG A 9 -9.51 -9.82 -0.18
N ILE A 10 -10.30 -8.84 0.24
CA ILE A 10 -10.12 -8.13 1.50
C ILE A 10 -11.47 -7.95 2.19
N SER A 11 -11.45 -7.77 3.51
CA SER A 11 -12.65 -7.48 4.29
C SER A 11 -13.23 -6.11 3.88
N PRO A 12 -14.56 -5.96 3.89
CA PRO A 12 -15.21 -4.71 3.48
C PRO A 12 -14.79 -3.52 4.34
N GLU A 13 -14.59 -3.73 5.64
CA GLU A 13 -14.11 -2.70 6.57
C GLU A 13 -12.69 -2.24 6.24
N PHE A 14 -11.82 -3.18 5.85
CA PHE A 14 -10.45 -2.86 5.43
C PHE A 14 -10.44 -2.08 4.13
N LYS A 15 -11.30 -2.46 3.16
CA LYS A 15 -11.47 -1.71 1.92
C LYS A 15 -11.88 -0.26 2.18
N GLN A 16 -12.85 -0.04 3.07
CA GLN A 16 -13.29 1.33 3.41
C GLN A 16 -12.16 2.17 4.02
N LYS A 17 -11.33 1.57 4.89
CA LYS A 17 -10.15 2.25 5.44
C LYS A 17 -9.16 2.64 4.35
N CYS A 18 -8.86 1.73 3.42
CA CYS A 18 -7.99 2.01 2.28
C CYS A 18 -8.56 3.13 1.39
N ASP A 19 -9.83 3.04 0.99
CA ASP A 19 -10.47 4.05 0.15
C ASP A 19 -10.46 5.43 0.83
N SER A 20 -10.77 5.51 2.14
CA SER A 20 -10.70 6.77 2.89
C SER A 20 -9.28 7.34 2.95
N LEU A 21 -8.27 6.50 3.20
CA LEU A 21 -6.88 6.91 3.25
C LEU A 21 -6.38 7.44 1.90
N PHE A 22 -6.58 6.67 0.82
CA PHE A 22 -6.07 7.05 -0.49
C PHE A 22 -6.84 8.24 -1.08
N ASN A 23 -8.14 8.36 -0.82
CA ASN A 23 -8.91 9.54 -1.24
C ASN A 23 -8.40 10.83 -0.59
N GLN A 24 -7.97 10.78 0.67
CA GLN A 24 -7.31 11.93 1.32
C GLN A 24 -5.97 12.30 0.66
N LEU A 25 -5.30 11.33 0.05
CA LEU A 25 -4.09 11.51 -0.74
C LEU A 25 -4.39 11.91 -2.21
N GLY A 26 -5.66 12.04 -2.59
CA GLY A 26 -6.09 12.43 -3.94
C GLY A 26 -6.07 11.30 -4.97
N MET A 27 -6.12 10.03 -4.54
CA MET A 27 -6.12 8.86 -5.45
C MET A 27 -7.06 7.75 -4.97
N ASN A 28 -7.41 6.83 -5.87
CA ASN A 28 -8.18 5.64 -5.49
C ASN A 28 -7.26 4.47 -5.10
N THR A 29 -7.84 3.47 -4.43
CA THR A 29 -7.12 2.28 -3.96
C THR A 29 -6.44 1.53 -5.12
N SER A 30 -7.07 1.44 -6.29
CA SER A 30 -6.50 0.74 -7.45
C SER A 30 -5.24 1.43 -7.99
N ALA A 31 -5.24 2.76 -8.09
CA ALA A 31 -4.09 3.54 -8.51
C ALA A 31 -2.93 3.40 -7.52
N ALA A 32 -3.22 3.43 -6.22
CA ALA A 32 -2.23 3.19 -5.19
C ALA A 32 -1.57 1.80 -5.33
N ILE A 33 -2.37 0.74 -5.58
CA ILE A 33 -1.86 -0.62 -5.81
C ILE A 33 -0.98 -0.67 -7.07
N SER A 34 -1.38 -0.02 -8.17
CA SER A 34 -0.57 0.01 -9.40
C SER A 34 0.79 0.66 -9.18
N ILE A 35 0.83 1.80 -8.47
CA ILE A 35 2.07 2.48 -8.10
C ILE A 35 2.94 1.55 -7.24
N PHE A 36 2.32 0.85 -6.30
CA PHE A 36 3.00 -0.10 -5.42
C PHE A 36 3.72 -1.20 -6.19
N LEU A 37 3.03 -1.81 -7.15
CA LEU A 37 3.58 -2.88 -7.97
C LEU A 37 4.70 -2.36 -8.87
N HIS A 38 4.54 -1.17 -9.44
CA HIS A 38 5.58 -0.54 -10.25
C HIS A 38 6.84 -0.26 -9.43
N GLN A 39 6.69 0.24 -8.21
CA GLN A 39 7.82 0.52 -7.32
C GLN A 39 8.52 -0.78 -6.91
N ALA A 40 7.76 -1.82 -6.56
CA ALA A 40 8.33 -3.11 -6.18
C ALA A 40 9.17 -3.74 -7.30
N VAL A 41 8.71 -3.63 -8.55
CA VAL A 41 9.46 -4.10 -9.72
C VAL A 41 10.69 -3.21 -9.97
N ARG A 42 10.55 -1.88 -9.83
CA ARG A 42 11.64 -0.93 -10.07
C ARG A 42 12.81 -1.12 -9.10
N ASP A 43 12.53 -1.28 -7.81
CA ASP A 43 13.56 -1.41 -6.77
C ASP A 43 13.94 -2.88 -6.49
N GLN A 44 13.34 -3.83 -7.22
CA GLN A 44 13.49 -5.28 -7.00
C GLN A 44 13.35 -5.68 -5.52
N SER A 45 12.50 -4.97 -4.77
CA SER A 45 12.34 -5.10 -3.33
C SER A 45 10.91 -4.76 -2.92
N MET A 46 10.52 -5.12 -1.69
CA MET A 46 9.24 -4.65 -1.18
C MET A 46 9.31 -3.14 -0.91
N PRO A 47 8.29 -2.37 -1.31
CA PRO A 47 8.28 -0.91 -1.15
C PRO A 47 8.24 -0.46 0.32
N PHE A 48 8.02 -1.39 1.25
CA PHE A 48 8.25 -1.19 2.67
C PHE A 48 9.03 -2.37 3.24
N THR A 49 9.85 -2.09 4.25
CA THR A 49 10.52 -3.13 5.04
C THR A 49 9.49 -3.78 5.97
N PRO A 50 9.21 -5.09 5.83
CA PRO A 50 8.32 -5.78 6.75
C PRO A 50 8.93 -5.72 8.15
N SER A 51 8.20 -5.16 9.11
CA SER A 51 8.63 -5.11 10.51
C SER A 51 7.48 -5.62 11.39
N LEU A 52 7.82 -6.38 12.43
CA LEU A 52 6.90 -6.77 13.51
C LEU A 52 6.60 -5.59 14.45
N ARG A 53 6.55 -4.36 13.91
CA ARG A 53 6.25 -3.17 14.70
C ARG A 53 4.79 -3.29 15.17
N THR A 54 4.62 -3.82 16.38
CA THR A 54 3.44 -3.54 17.19
C THR A 54 3.35 -2.02 17.28
N VAL A 55 2.17 -1.46 17.12
CA VAL A 55 1.90 -0.03 17.35
C VAL A 55 2.08 0.30 18.83
N ASP A 56 3.31 0.18 19.33
CA ASP A 56 3.74 0.80 20.56
C ASP A 56 4.70 1.92 20.17
N GLN A 57 4.22 3.13 20.42
CA GLN A 57 4.88 4.43 20.37
C GLN A 57 6.39 4.40 20.04
N ASP A 58 6.77 4.80 18.82
CA ASP A 58 8.13 5.27 18.58
C ASP A 58 8.07 6.70 18.06
N GLY A 59 8.16 7.61 19.03
CA GLY A 59 8.68 8.94 18.74
C GLY A 59 10.07 8.82 18.14
N ILE A 60 10.29 9.66 17.13
CA ILE A 60 11.57 10.23 16.69
C ILE A 60 12.62 9.31 16.03
N ALA A 61 12.80 9.60 14.74
CA ALA A 61 14.06 9.87 14.06
C ALA A 61 15.13 8.75 13.96
N SER A 62 15.38 8.37 12.71
CA SER A 62 16.66 7.87 12.20
C SER A 62 17.85 8.65 12.77
N LYS A 63 18.89 7.92 13.18
CA LYS A 63 20.27 8.41 13.18
C LYS A 63 20.96 7.94 11.90
#